data_AF-A0A7C8YCF3-F1
#
_entry.id   AF-A0A7C8YCF3-F1
#
_cell.length_a   1.000
_cell.length_b   1.000
_cell.length_c   1.000
_cell.angle_alpha   90.00
_cell.angle_beta   90.00
_cell.angle_gamma   90.00
#
_symmetry.space_group_name_H-M   'P 1'
#
loop_
_entity.id
_entity.type
_entity.pdbx_description
1 polymer ?
#
loop_
_entity_poly.entity_id
_entity_poly.type
_entity_poly.pdbx_seq_one_letter_code
_entity_poly.pdbx_strand_id
1 'polypeptide(L)'
;MASIGQSSVFNFPQNGGLGFRLPQSDIQFNWRNDPSVIPCREYVTKAIQVYLAQNASGGFGQQIAELATYLENQMFMGAHSKEDYMNKENFHGRLQVLIRQI
;
A
#
# COMPACT_ATOMS: atom_id res chain seq x y z
N MET A 1 17.99 38.83 23.07
CA MET A 1 16.69 38.22 23.45
C MET A 1 15.94 37.94 22.15
N ALA A 2 15.77 36.67 21.79
CA ALA A 2 15.07 36.28 20.56
C ALA A 2 13.55 36.37 20.79
N SER A 3 12.84 37.14 19.97
CA SER A 3 11.36 37.14 19.92
C SER A 3 10.93 36.36 18.69
N ILE A 4 10.34 35.19 18.93
CA ILE A 4 9.72 34.35 17.90
C ILE A 4 8.35 34.97 17.62
N GLY A 5 8.14 35.42 16.38
CA GLY A 5 6.83 35.81 15.89
C GLY A 5 5.91 34.60 15.85
N GLN A 6 4.86 34.60 16.66
CA GLN A 6 3.72 33.70 16.51
C GLN A 6 2.53 34.50 15.99
N SER A 7 2.34 34.38 14.68
CA SER A 7 1.07 34.61 14.00
C SER A 7 0.00 33.71 14.62
N SER A 8 -1.01 34.32 15.23
CA SER A 8 -2.21 33.62 15.67
C SER A 8 -3.42 34.35 15.12
N VAL A 9 -3.78 34.00 13.89
CA VAL A 9 -5.05 34.41 13.28
C VAL A 9 -6.14 33.51 13.85
N PHE A 10 -6.50 33.73 15.11
CA PHE A 10 -7.74 33.20 15.67
C PHE A 10 -8.89 34.12 15.24
N ASN A 11 -9.51 33.80 14.11
CA ASN A 11 -10.80 34.38 13.75
C ASN A 11 -11.89 33.68 14.57
N PHE A 12 -12.43 34.38 15.57
CA PHE A 12 -13.63 33.97 16.28
C PHE A 12 -14.87 34.36 15.45
N PRO A 13 -15.80 33.43 15.16
CA PRO A 13 -17.06 33.80 14.53
C PRO A 13 -17.99 34.47 15.56
N GLN A 14 -18.64 35.56 15.14
CA GLN A 14 -19.47 36.45 15.97
C GLN A 14 -20.88 35.91 16.28
N ASN A 15 -21.14 34.63 16.00
CA ASN A 15 -22.42 33.98 16.29
C ASN A 15 -22.16 32.79 17.21
N GLY A 16 -22.81 32.77 18.38
CA GLY A 16 -22.65 31.79 19.46
C GLY A 16 -23.12 30.36 19.13
N GLY A 17 -22.86 29.87 17.93
CA GLY A 17 -22.87 28.46 17.62
C GLY A 17 -21.50 27.88 17.95
N LEU A 18 -21.47 26.82 18.78
CA LEU A 18 -20.30 25.96 18.91
C LEU A 18 -19.93 25.49 17.51
N GLY A 19 -18.87 26.07 16.96
CA GLY A 19 -18.31 25.66 15.68
C GLY A 19 -17.71 24.27 15.84
N PHE A 20 -18.56 23.24 15.80
CA PHE A 20 -18.11 21.90 15.51
C PHE A 20 -17.48 21.99 14.12
N ARG A 21 -16.13 22.01 14.07
CA ARG A 21 -15.42 21.70 12.84
C ARG A 21 -16.03 20.40 12.34
N LEU A 22 -16.67 20.42 11.18
CA LEU A 22 -16.95 19.18 10.48
C LEU A 22 -15.61 18.43 10.39
N PRO A 23 -15.55 17.11 10.65
CA PRO A 23 -14.35 16.33 10.41
C PRO A 23 -14.17 16.19 8.90
N GLN A 24 -13.85 17.28 8.20
CA GLN A 24 -13.58 17.31 6.78
C GLN A 24 -12.10 17.10 6.45
N SER A 25 -11.30 16.67 7.43
CA SER A 25 -9.87 16.48 7.21
C SER A 25 -9.24 15.59 8.28
N ASP A 26 -9.71 14.35 8.46
CA ASP A 26 -8.92 13.38 9.24
C ASP A 26 -8.96 11.97 8.66
N ILE A 27 -7.74 11.55 8.32
CA ILE A 27 -7.29 10.25 7.81
C ILE A 27 -7.57 10.04 6.31
N GLN A 28 -6.58 10.40 5.48
CA GLN A 28 -6.40 9.70 4.20
C GLN A 28 -6.44 8.21 4.53
N PHE A 29 -7.49 7.51 4.09
CA PHE A 29 -7.63 6.09 4.32
C PHE A 29 -6.43 5.39 3.68
N ASN A 30 -5.41 5.10 4.50
CA ASN A 30 -4.26 4.37 4.04
C ASN A 30 -4.72 2.93 3.91
N TRP A 31 -5.08 2.56 2.69
CA TRP A 31 -5.55 1.22 2.35
C TRP A 31 -4.59 0.12 2.81
N ARG A 32 -3.30 0.44 3.00
CA ARG A 32 -2.29 -0.47 3.55
C ARG A 32 -2.53 -0.86 5.02
N ASN A 33 -3.25 -0.05 5.78
CA ASN A 33 -3.61 -0.31 7.17
C ASN A 33 -4.95 -1.07 7.28
N ASP A 34 -5.61 -1.36 6.15
CA ASP A 34 -6.86 -2.10 6.15
C ASP A 34 -6.60 -3.57 6.51
N PRO A 35 -7.25 -4.14 7.54
CA PRO A 35 -7.03 -5.54 7.93
C PRO A 35 -7.40 -6.54 6.84
N SER A 36 -8.27 -6.18 5.90
CA SER A 36 -8.61 -6.99 4.73
C SER A 36 -7.47 -7.10 3.71
N VAL A 37 -6.42 -6.29 3.83
CA VAL A 37 -5.22 -6.41 2.99
C VAL A 37 -4.40 -7.64 3.35
N ILE A 38 -4.36 -8.05 4.62
CA ILE A 38 -3.58 -9.22 5.06
C ILE A 38 -3.90 -10.47 4.22
N PRO A 39 -5.18 -10.92 4.11
CA PRO A 39 -5.50 -12.08 3.29
C PRO A 39 -5.27 -11.83 1.79
N CYS A 40 -5.35 -10.58 1.32
CA CYS A 40 -5.01 -10.24 -0.07
C CYS A 40 -3.51 -10.44 -0.34
N ARG A 41 -2.65 -10.06 0.60
CA ARG A 41 -1.20 -10.23 0.50
C ARG A 41 -0.79 -11.69 0.51
N GLU A 42 -1.43 -12.49 1.34
CA GLU A 42 -1.23 -13.95 1.36
C GLU A 42 -1.65 -14.58 0.02
N TYR A 43 -2.80 -14.20 -0.52
CA TYR A 43 -3.27 -14.68 -1.82
C TYR A 43 -2.30 -14.32 -2.95
N VAL A 44 -1.85 -13.06 -3.01
CA VAL A 44 -0.89 -12.60 -4.01
C VAL A 44 0.44 -13.34 -3.89
N THR A 45 0.96 -13.49 -2.67
CA THR A 45 2.21 -14.24 -2.43
C THR A 45 2.08 -15.68 -2.94
N LYS A 46 0.97 -16.35 -2.66
CA LYS A 46 0.70 -17.72 -3.15
C LYS A 46 0.59 -17.76 -4.67
N ALA A 47 -0.06 -16.80 -5.29
CA ALA A 47 -0.15 -16.72 -6.75
C ALA A 47 1.23 -16.60 -7.39
N ILE A 48 2.12 -15.77 -6.82
CA ILE A 48 3.50 -15.62 -7.30
C ILE A 48 4.29 -16.91 -7.07
N GLN A 49 4.16 -17.57 -5.91
CA GLN A 49 4.80 -18.86 -5.65
C GLN A 49 4.40 -19.92 -6.67
N VAL A 50 3.12 -20.02 -6.99
CA VAL A 50 2.60 -20.96 -8.00
C VAL A 50 3.18 -20.63 -9.38
N TYR A 51 3.19 -19.36 -9.77
CA TYR A 51 3.76 -18.92 -11.03
C TYR A 51 5.25 -19.26 -11.15
N LEU A 52 6.04 -18.97 -10.11
CA LEU A 52 7.46 -19.27 -10.06
C LEU A 52 7.72 -20.79 -10.07
N ALA A 53 6.95 -21.57 -9.32
CA ALA A 53 7.09 -23.03 -9.27
C ALA A 53 6.77 -23.69 -10.61
N GLN A 54 5.85 -23.13 -11.40
CA GLN A 54 5.56 -23.61 -12.76
C GLN A 54 6.69 -23.30 -13.75
N ASN A 55 7.45 -22.23 -13.53
CA ASN A 55 8.50 -21.79 -14.43
C ASN A 55 9.91 -22.24 -13.99
N ALA A 56 10.09 -22.66 -12.74
CA ALA A 56 11.36 -23.13 -12.21
C ALA A 56 11.56 -24.63 -12.48
N SER A 57 12.74 -25.00 -12.99
CA SER A 57 13.20 -26.40 -12.97
C SER A 57 13.42 -26.83 -11.51
N GLY A 58 12.68 -27.84 -11.06
CA GLY A 58 12.55 -28.21 -9.65
C GLY A 58 13.84 -28.23 -8.83
N GLY A 59 13.74 -27.77 -7.57
CA GLY A 59 14.85 -27.71 -6.61
C GLY A 59 14.88 -26.44 -5.75
N PHE A 60 14.16 -25.39 -6.14
CA PHE A 60 14.27 -24.05 -5.52
C PHE A 60 13.12 -23.71 -4.55
N GLY A 61 12.48 -24.70 -3.92
CA GLY A 61 11.23 -24.47 -3.16
C GLY A 61 11.31 -23.35 -2.11
N GLN A 62 12.43 -23.26 -1.39
CA GLN A 62 12.64 -22.22 -0.38
C GLN A 62 12.99 -20.85 -1.00
N GLN A 63 13.86 -20.82 -2.02
CA GLN A 63 14.16 -19.59 -2.76
C GLN A 63 12.93 -19.03 -3.49
N ILE A 64 12.04 -19.88 -3.99
CA ILE A 64 10.78 -19.47 -4.61
C ILE A 64 9.88 -18.76 -3.59
N ALA A 65 9.83 -19.26 -2.35
CA ALA A 65 9.03 -18.64 -1.31
C ALA A 65 9.59 -17.27 -0.89
N GLU A 66 10.92 -17.15 -0.77
CA GLU A 66 11.60 -15.90 -0.47
C GLU A 66 11.42 -14.88 -1.60
N LEU A 67 11.63 -15.31 -2.85
CA LEU A 67 11.46 -14.50 -4.04
C LEU A 67 10.01 -14.02 -4.20
N ALA A 68 9.03 -14.89 -3.95
CA ALA A 68 7.62 -14.52 -4.01
C ALA A 68 7.25 -13.45 -2.97
N THR A 69 7.79 -13.56 -1.76
CA THR A 69 7.58 -12.56 -0.69
C THR A 69 8.22 -11.23 -1.06
N TYR A 70 9.42 -11.26 -1.65
CA TYR A 70 10.08 -10.05 -2.14
C TYR A 70 9.29 -9.36 -3.25
N LEU A 71 8.85 -10.13 -4.26
CA LEU A 71 8.06 -9.63 -5.39
C LEU A 71 6.72 -9.06 -4.92
N GLU A 72 6.03 -9.74 -3.99
CA GLU A 72 4.79 -9.22 -3.41
C GLU A 72 5.01 -7.88 -2.71
N ASN A 73 6.05 -7.76 -1.88
CA ASN A 73 6.39 -6.52 -1.20
C ASN A 73 6.64 -5.36 -2.19
N GLN A 74 7.35 -5.62 -3.29
CA GLN A 74 7.57 -4.63 -4.34
C GLN A 74 6.26 -4.18 -4.98
N MET A 75 5.35 -5.12 -5.28
CA MET A 75 4.03 -4.79 -5.82
C MET A 75 3.17 -4.01 -4.81
N PHE A 76 3.23 -4.36 -3.52
CA PHE A 76 2.50 -3.69 -2.46
C PHE A 76 2.98 -2.24 -2.21
N MET A 77 4.29 -2.04 -2.22
CA MET A 77 4.88 -0.70 -2.07
C MET A 77 4.66 0.16 -3.33
N GLY A 78 4.70 -0.44 -4.52
CA GLY A 78 4.47 0.25 -5.78
C GLY A 78 3.00 0.52 -6.12
N ALA A 79 2.04 -0.04 -5.37
CA ALA A 79 0.62 0.17 -5.62
C ALA A 79 0.12 1.52 -5.05
N HIS A 80 -0.73 2.20 -5.81
CA HIS A 80 -1.32 3.48 -5.36
C HIS A 80 -2.61 3.26 -4.55
N SER A 81 -3.37 2.22 -4.86
CA SER A 81 -4.59 1.83 -4.16
C SER A 81 -4.71 0.32 -3.98
N LYS A 82 -5.64 -0.13 -3.14
CA LYS A 82 -5.98 -1.55 -2.99
C LYS A 82 -6.48 -2.14 -4.30
N GLU A 83 -7.30 -1.42 -5.07
CA GLU A 83 -7.75 -1.91 -6.37
C GLU A 83 -6.59 -2.05 -7.36
N ASP A 84 -5.67 -1.09 -7.39
CA ASP A 84 -4.46 -1.15 -8.22
C ASP A 84 -3.56 -2.34 -7.86
N TYR A 85 -3.46 -2.66 -6.56
CA TYR A 85 -2.74 -3.84 -6.07
C TYR A 85 -3.43 -5.16 -6.46
N MET A 86 -4.76 -5.22 -6.36
CA MET A 86 -5.54 -6.43 -6.64
C MET A 86 -5.94 -6.60 -8.12
N ASN A 87 -5.64 -5.60 -8.97
CA ASN A 87 -6.04 -5.64 -10.36
C ASN A 87 -5.33 -6.77 -11.11
N LYS A 88 -6.07 -7.84 -11.40
CA LYS A 88 -5.56 -9.05 -12.04
C LYS A 88 -5.02 -8.81 -13.45
N GLU A 89 -5.58 -7.86 -14.19
CA GLU A 89 -5.15 -7.56 -15.57
C GLU A 89 -3.74 -6.96 -15.58
N ASN A 90 -3.46 -6.06 -14.63
CA ASN A 90 -2.13 -5.45 -14.49
C ASN A 90 -1.17 -6.30 -13.66
N PHE A 91 -1.68 -7.22 -12.84
CA PHE A 91 -0.89 -8.06 -11.95
C PHE A 91 0.19 -8.84 -12.70
N HIS A 92 -0.20 -9.55 -13.76
CA HIS A 92 0.73 -10.39 -14.52
C HIS A 92 1.81 -9.55 -15.23
N GLY A 93 1.42 -8.43 -15.83
CA GLY A 93 2.35 -7.52 -16.50
C GLY A 93 3.36 -6.92 -15.52
N ARG A 94 2.90 -6.42 -14.37
CA ARG A 94 3.78 -5.88 -13.31
C ARG A 94 4.71 -6.94 -12.76
N LEU A 95 4.21 -8.16 -12.53
CA LEU A 95 5.02 -9.28 -12.07
C LEU A 95 6.11 -9.66 -13.08
N GLN A 96 5.79 -9.73 -14.38
CA GLN A 96 6.79 -10.02 -15.41
C GLN A 96 7.85 -8.92 -15.54
N VAL A 97 7.46 -7.66 -15.43
CA VAL A 97 8.41 -6.53 -15.40
C VAL A 97 9.36 -6.66 -14.22
N LEU A 98 8.82 -6.95 -13.02
CA LEU A 98 9.63 -7.15 -11.82
C LEU A 98 10.57 -8.34 -11.95
N ILE A 99 10.10 -9.47 -12.46
CA ILE A 99 10.95 -10.66 -12.67
C ILE A 99 12.08 -10.38 -13.68
N ARG A 100 11.84 -9.55 -14.71
CA ARG A 100 12.87 -9.14 -15.68
C ARG A 100 13.93 -8.20 -15.10
N GLN A 101 13.67 -7.57 -13.96
CA GLN A 101 14.58 -6.63 -13.31
C GLN A 101 15.47 -7.30 -12.24
N ILE A 102 15.25 -8.59 -11.96
CA ILE A 102 16.02 -9.42 -11.03
C ILE A 102 17.03 -10.23 -11.84
#